data_AF-A0A7T1MGB1-F1
#
_entry.id   AF-A0A7T1MGB1-F1
#
_cell.length_a   1.000
_cell.length_b   1.000
_cell.length_c   1.000
_cell.angle_alpha   90.00
_cell.angle_beta   90.00
_cell.angle_gamma   90.00
#
_symmetry.space_group_name_H-M   'P 1'
#
loop_
_entity.id
_entity.type
_entity.pdbx_description
1 polymer ?
#
loop_
_entity_poly.entity_id
_entity_poly.type
_entity_poly.pdbx_seq_one_letter_code
_entity_poly.pdbx_strand_id
1 'polypeptide(L)'
;MAALLHRQGRHLRSVVGHPERSSGALRAVAAAGSSCWVALQPFAAVDAAPDSAPHPLSRELLEAVLADRTSDRFVCELVWPRLGYARDAAGRWCAGPSTEARWREAFPVEPQFIAERPPSVALTRSIAKEHKQLLKEQLAFAGYRIGELYPRRTRRATAVNWLLAHLAERGEPLPEAGPLPPLLEMPADPVAGHPGDLPVR
;
A
#
# COMPACT_ATOMS: atom_id res chain seq x y z
N MET A 1 4.03 -47.24 -41.25
CA MET A 1 5.41 -47.50 -41.71
C MET A 1 6.29 -46.43 -41.10
N ALA A 2 6.95 -46.74 -39.97
CA ALA A 2 8.41 -46.97 -39.85
C ALA A 2 9.23 -45.67 -40.07
N ALA A 3 10.18 -45.23 -39.25
CA ALA A 3 11.00 -45.82 -38.19
C ALA A 3 11.45 -44.68 -37.22
N LEU A 4 11.46 -44.87 -35.90
CA LEU A 4 12.62 -45.32 -35.10
C LEU A 4 13.96 -44.66 -35.48
N LEU A 5 14.53 -43.87 -34.56
CA LEU A 5 15.93 -44.01 -34.13
C LEU A 5 16.16 -43.43 -32.72
N HIS A 6 16.82 -44.25 -31.91
CA HIS A 6 17.30 -44.04 -30.55
C HIS A 6 18.29 -42.88 -30.39
N ARG A 7 18.33 -42.27 -29.20
CA ARG A 7 19.61 -42.10 -28.48
C ARG A 7 19.45 -42.01 -26.96
N GLN A 8 20.34 -42.74 -26.29
CA GLN A 8 20.53 -42.89 -24.85
C GLN A 8 21.14 -41.66 -24.15
N GLY A 9 21.01 -41.62 -22.82
CA GLY A 9 21.89 -40.84 -21.93
C GLY A 9 21.49 -40.90 -20.45
N ARG A 10 21.94 -41.93 -19.72
CA ARG A 10 21.96 -41.98 -18.25
C ARG A 10 23.12 -41.13 -17.72
N HIS A 11 22.90 -40.33 -16.66
CA HIS A 11 23.94 -40.01 -15.68
C HIS A 11 23.34 -39.72 -14.29
N LEU A 12 23.58 -40.69 -13.39
CA LEU A 12 24.01 -40.60 -11.98
C LEU A 12 23.60 -39.36 -11.14
N ARG A 13 22.75 -39.59 -10.13
CA ARG A 13 22.74 -38.82 -8.87
C ARG A 13 22.99 -39.78 -7.70
N SER A 14 23.99 -39.44 -6.90
CA SER A 14 24.34 -40.07 -5.62
C SER A 14 24.02 -39.07 -4.49
N VAL A 15 24.22 -39.46 -3.23
CA VAL A 15 24.06 -38.72 -1.94
C VAL A 15 22.64 -38.91 -1.34
N VAL A 16 22.42 -39.39 -0.11
CA VAL A 16 23.06 -39.18 1.21
C VAL A 16 22.94 -40.44 2.08
N GLY A 17 24.01 -40.77 2.81
CA GLY A 17 23.99 -41.63 4.00
C GLY A 17 23.83 -40.82 5.30
N HIS A 18 23.00 -41.33 6.21
CA HIS A 18 23.00 -41.08 7.67
C HIS A 18 23.89 -42.14 8.36
N PRO A 19 24.10 -42.18 9.70
CA PRO A 19 23.88 -41.23 10.81
C PRO A 19 25.16 -41.10 11.70
N GLU A 20 25.11 -40.36 12.82
CA GLU A 20 25.68 -40.84 14.11
C GLU A 20 25.31 -39.92 15.28
N ARG A 21 24.99 -40.56 16.40
CA ARG A 21 24.77 -39.95 17.73
C ARG A 21 26.09 -39.94 18.48
N SER A 22 26.29 -39.01 19.42
CA SER A 22 26.48 -39.35 20.85
C SER A 22 27.10 -38.22 21.67
N SER A 23 26.37 -37.89 22.73
CA SER A 23 26.76 -37.58 24.11
C SER A 23 28.24 -37.39 24.47
N GLY A 24 28.53 -36.28 25.17
CA GLY A 24 29.78 -36.08 25.90
C GLY A 24 29.72 -34.82 26.78
N ALA A 25 29.30 -34.98 28.03
CA ALA A 25 29.48 -33.98 29.07
C ALA A 25 30.96 -33.88 29.48
N LEU A 26 31.46 -32.69 29.82
CA LEU A 26 32.22 -32.41 31.05
C LEU A 26 32.82 -30.98 31.08
N ARG A 27 32.62 -30.35 32.24
CA ARG A 27 33.49 -29.41 32.97
C ARG A 27 33.65 -27.96 32.47
N ALA A 28 33.20 -27.10 33.36
CA ALA A 28 33.47 -25.67 33.44
C ALA A 28 34.95 -25.34 33.72
N VAL A 29 35.42 -24.24 33.14
CA VAL A 29 36.48 -23.40 33.68
C VAL A 29 36.01 -21.96 33.57
N ALA A 30 35.89 -21.29 34.71
CA ALA A 30 35.59 -19.88 34.83
C ALA A 30 36.80 -19.05 34.39
N ALA A 31 36.58 -18.08 33.49
CA ALA A 31 37.54 -17.03 33.19
C ALA A 31 36.83 -15.68 33.37
N ALA A 32 37.36 -14.91 34.32
CA ALA A 32 36.98 -13.53 34.57
C ALA A 32 37.29 -12.67 33.34
N GLY A 33 36.29 -11.94 32.87
CA GLY A 33 36.41 -10.98 31.78
C GLY A 33 35.38 -9.87 31.98
N SER A 34 35.87 -8.71 32.37
CA SER A 34 35.15 -7.46 32.55
C SER A 34 34.06 -7.27 31.50
N SER A 35 32.81 -7.42 31.94
CA SER A 35 31.65 -7.08 31.13
C SER A 35 31.14 -5.74 31.62
N CYS A 36 31.20 -4.74 30.74
CA CYS A 36 30.49 -3.50 30.88
C CYS A 36 28.99 -3.83 30.84
N TRP A 37 28.41 -4.17 31.99
CA TRP A 37 26.96 -4.35 32.14
C TRP A 37 26.31 -2.97 32.08
N VAL A 38 26.16 -2.43 30.87
CA VAL A 38 25.07 -1.49 30.63
C VAL A 38 23.80 -2.29 30.81
N ALA A 39 23.07 -1.98 31.88
CA ALA A 39 21.77 -2.58 32.16
C ALA A 39 20.91 -2.49 30.89
N LEU A 40 20.58 -3.65 30.31
CA LEU A 40 19.44 -3.79 29.41
C LEU A 40 18.21 -3.48 30.24
N GLN A 41 17.82 -2.20 30.25
CA GLN A 41 16.49 -1.85 30.68
C GLN A 41 15.53 -2.50 29.68
N PRO A 42 14.50 -3.24 30.14
CA PRO A 42 13.43 -3.65 29.25
C PRO A 42 12.84 -2.37 28.67
N PHE A 43 12.81 -2.26 27.35
CA PHE A 43 12.13 -1.20 26.64
C PHE A 43 10.69 -1.23 27.14
N ALA A 44 10.35 -0.29 28.03
CA ALA A 44 8.99 -0.11 28.46
C ALA A 44 8.18 0.03 27.18
N ALA A 45 7.22 -0.87 26.98
CA ALA A 45 6.24 -0.73 25.93
C ALA A 45 5.57 0.63 26.20
N VAL A 46 6.00 1.64 25.45
CA VAL A 46 5.23 2.86 25.30
C VAL A 46 3.90 2.36 24.77
N ASP A 47 2.84 2.51 25.58
CA ASP A 47 1.48 2.40 25.11
C ASP A 47 1.36 3.30 23.88
N ALA A 48 1.43 2.68 22.70
CA ALA A 48 1.15 3.33 21.46
C ALA A 48 -0.31 3.76 21.55
N ALA A 49 -0.53 5.06 21.76
CA ALA A 49 -1.83 5.69 21.54
C ALA A 49 -2.41 5.13 20.23
N PRO A 50 -3.71 4.82 20.17
CA PRO A 50 -4.29 4.09 19.04
C PRO A 50 -3.94 4.83 17.76
N ASP A 51 -2.98 4.26 17.03
CA ASP A 51 -2.62 4.69 15.70
C ASP A 51 -3.92 4.61 14.92
N SER A 52 -4.50 5.78 14.62
CA SER A 52 -5.90 5.88 14.26
C SER A 52 -6.09 5.06 12.99
N ALA A 53 -6.82 3.95 13.12
CA ALA A 53 -7.04 3.04 12.01
C ALA A 53 -7.47 3.84 10.77
N PRO A 54 -6.99 3.48 9.57
CA PRO A 54 -7.29 4.24 8.37
C PRO A 54 -8.81 4.35 8.20
N HIS A 55 -9.28 5.54 7.80
CA HIS A 55 -10.71 5.79 7.58
C HIS A 55 -11.32 4.65 6.76
N PRO A 56 -12.41 4.02 7.22
CA PRO A 56 -12.95 2.83 6.57
C PRO A 56 -13.54 3.19 5.21
N LEU A 57 -13.41 2.28 4.24
CA LEU A 57 -13.93 2.49 2.89
C LEU A 57 -15.38 2.02 2.83
N SER A 58 -16.20 2.75 2.07
CA SER A 58 -17.56 2.35 1.68
C SER A 58 -17.83 2.81 0.26
N ARG A 59 -18.83 2.23 -0.40
CA ARG A 59 -19.29 2.68 -1.72
C ARG A 59 -19.62 4.16 -1.71
N GLU A 60 -20.44 4.62 -0.77
CA GLU A 60 -20.83 6.03 -0.64
C GLU A 60 -19.60 6.96 -0.56
N LEU A 61 -18.56 6.56 0.18
CA LEU A 61 -17.33 7.34 0.29
C LEU A 61 -16.60 7.43 -1.05
N LEU A 62 -16.44 6.30 -1.74
CA LEU A 62 -15.74 6.24 -3.01
C LEU A 62 -16.50 7.01 -4.10
N GLU A 63 -17.83 6.95 -4.10
CA GLU A 63 -18.69 7.75 -4.97
C GLU A 63 -18.55 9.25 -4.68
N ALA A 64 -18.45 9.65 -3.40
CA ALA A 64 -18.16 11.04 -3.04
C ALA A 64 -16.77 11.50 -3.51
N VAL A 65 -15.77 10.62 -3.52
CA VAL A 65 -14.46 10.94 -4.11
C VAL A 65 -14.56 11.15 -5.62
N LEU A 66 -15.28 10.27 -6.33
CA LEU A 66 -15.52 10.40 -7.79
C LEU A 66 -16.30 11.67 -8.13
N ALA A 67 -17.24 12.06 -7.28
CA ALA A 67 -18.04 13.27 -7.44
C ALA A 67 -17.29 14.56 -7.10
N ASP A 68 -16.00 14.49 -6.73
CA ASP A 68 -15.18 15.65 -6.32
C ASP A 68 -15.77 16.38 -5.11
N ARG A 69 -16.36 15.62 -4.15
CA ARG A 69 -17.04 16.11 -2.94
C ARG A 69 -16.18 16.02 -1.68
N THR A 70 -14.90 15.74 -1.82
CA THR A 70 -13.91 15.58 -0.73
C THR A 70 -12.62 16.29 -1.11
N SER A 71 -11.82 16.78 -0.15
CA SER A 71 -10.54 17.44 -0.46
C SER A 71 -9.50 16.45 -1.00
N ASP A 72 -8.54 16.93 -1.79
CA ASP A 72 -7.42 16.10 -2.26
C ASP A 72 -6.63 15.53 -1.10
N ARG A 73 -6.43 16.34 -0.05
CA ARG A 73 -5.73 15.92 1.17
C ARG A 73 -6.39 14.70 1.77
N PHE A 74 -7.72 14.72 1.90
CA PHE A 74 -8.48 13.59 2.44
C PHE A 74 -8.34 12.35 1.56
N VAL A 75 -8.42 12.49 0.23
CA VAL A 75 -8.21 11.36 -0.70
C VAL A 75 -6.81 10.77 -0.52
N CYS A 76 -5.79 11.61 -0.34
CA CYS A 76 -4.43 11.11 -0.09
C CYS A 76 -4.31 10.41 1.27
N GLU A 77 -4.99 10.90 2.31
CA GLU A 77 -5.05 10.25 3.63
C GLU A 77 -5.80 8.90 3.62
N LEU A 78 -6.67 8.65 2.65
CA LEU A 78 -7.19 7.29 2.41
C LEU A 78 -6.11 6.36 1.86
N VAL A 79 -5.18 6.85 1.06
CA VAL A 79 -4.22 6.03 0.31
C VAL A 79 -2.93 5.79 1.11
N TRP A 80 -2.37 6.82 1.75
CA TRP A 80 -1.09 6.74 2.46
C TRP A 80 -0.96 5.59 3.47
N PRO A 81 -1.86 5.41 4.45
CA PRO A 81 -1.74 4.32 5.41
C PRO A 81 -1.84 2.95 4.73
N ARG A 82 -2.60 2.83 3.63
CA ARG A 82 -2.74 1.59 2.86
C ARG A 82 -1.52 1.26 2.01
N LEU A 83 -0.72 2.27 1.64
CA LEU A 83 0.62 2.12 1.08
C LEU A 83 1.70 1.90 2.15
N GLY A 84 1.33 1.90 3.43
CA GLY A 84 2.24 1.73 4.56
C GLY A 84 3.03 2.98 4.94
N TYR A 85 2.62 4.17 4.50
CA TYR A 85 3.14 5.43 5.04
C TYR A 85 2.64 5.60 6.47
N ALA A 86 3.44 6.25 7.31
CA ALA A 86 3.10 6.55 8.70
C ALA A 86 3.46 8.00 9.04
N ARG A 87 2.89 8.54 10.10
CA ARG A 87 3.26 9.88 10.59
C ARG A 87 4.57 9.82 11.38
N ASP A 88 5.49 10.73 11.09
CA ASP A 88 6.70 10.95 11.89
C ASP A 88 6.37 11.64 13.23
N ALA A 89 7.38 11.83 14.08
CA ALA A 89 7.21 12.51 15.37
C ALA A 89 6.71 13.97 15.25
N ALA A 90 6.84 14.59 14.07
CA ALA A 90 6.33 15.92 13.76
C ALA A 90 4.95 15.89 13.10
N GLY A 91 4.33 14.71 12.95
CA GLY A 91 3.02 14.52 12.36
C GLY A 91 3.00 14.51 10.82
N ARG A 92 4.16 14.49 10.16
CA ARG A 92 4.26 14.44 8.69
C ARG A 92 4.23 13.00 8.20
N TRP A 93 3.59 12.76 7.06
CA TRP A 93 3.53 11.41 6.49
C TRP A 93 4.85 11.06 5.80
N CYS A 94 5.43 9.92 6.13
CA CYS A 94 6.71 9.47 5.57
C CYS A 94 6.64 7.98 5.20
N ALA A 95 7.41 7.60 4.18
CA ALA A 95 7.53 6.20 3.79
C ALA A 95 8.29 5.43 4.88
N GLY A 96 7.62 4.44 5.47
CA GLY A 96 8.16 3.63 6.57
C GLY A 96 8.73 2.30 6.09
N PRO A 97 9.20 1.44 7.02
CA PRO A 97 9.58 0.05 6.71
C PRO A 97 8.44 -0.78 6.11
N SER A 98 7.19 -0.40 6.37
CA SER A 98 5.96 -0.99 5.79
C SER A 98 5.68 -0.54 4.36
N THR A 99 6.32 0.52 3.88
CA THR A 99 6.17 1.00 2.50
C THR A 99 7.06 0.19 1.56
N GLU A 100 6.48 -0.33 0.48
CA GLU A 100 7.22 -1.07 -0.54
C GLU A 100 8.42 -0.26 -1.07
N ALA A 101 9.55 -0.93 -1.33
CA ALA A 101 10.81 -0.27 -1.70
C ALA A 101 10.67 0.75 -2.85
N ARG A 102 9.95 0.38 -3.93
CA ARG A 102 9.71 1.26 -5.08
C ARG A 102 9.01 2.58 -4.70
N TRP A 103 8.11 2.53 -3.71
CA TRP A 103 7.37 3.70 -3.24
C TRP A 103 8.24 4.55 -2.33
N ARG A 104 8.95 3.91 -1.39
CA ARG A 104 9.86 4.58 -0.46
C ARG A 104 11.03 5.28 -1.16
N GLU A 105 11.58 4.68 -2.22
CA GLU A 105 12.69 5.25 -3.00
C GLU A 105 12.23 6.43 -3.88
N ALA A 106 11.09 6.29 -4.56
CA ALA A 106 10.58 7.33 -5.45
C ALA A 106 9.88 8.48 -4.71
N PHE A 107 9.24 8.18 -3.58
CA PHE A 107 8.39 9.10 -2.82
C PHE A 107 8.65 8.92 -1.31
N PRO A 108 9.80 9.39 -0.79
CA PRO A 108 10.16 9.22 0.62
C PRO A 108 9.25 9.99 1.58
N VAL A 109 8.63 11.07 1.09
CA VAL A 109 7.62 11.89 1.78
C VAL A 109 6.28 11.77 1.08
N GLU A 110 5.23 12.36 1.66
CA GLU A 110 3.86 12.13 1.22
C GLU A 110 3.58 12.50 -0.25
N PRO A 111 3.31 11.51 -1.11
CA PRO A 111 2.97 11.79 -2.50
C PRO A 111 1.61 12.49 -2.62
N GLN A 112 1.53 13.49 -3.50
CA GLN A 112 0.29 14.20 -3.82
C GLN A 112 -0.40 13.57 -5.04
N PHE A 113 -1.22 12.55 -4.82
CA PHE A 113 -1.79 11.74 -5.92
C PHE A 113 -2.72 12.49 -6.87
N ILE A 114 -3.34 13.57 -6.39
CA ILE A 114 -4.30 14.34 -7.18
C ILE A 114 -3.65 15.54 -7.82
N ALA A 115 -2.86 16.31 -7.07
CA ALA A 115 -2.18 17.49 -7.59
C ALA A 115 -1.02 17.15 -8.54
N GLU A 116 -0.35 16.00 -8.35
CA GLU A 116 0.85 15.64 -9.10
C GLU A 116 0.67 14.39 -9.97
N ARG A 117 1.19 14.47 -11.20
CA ARG A 117 1.13 13.35 -12.16
C ARG A 117 1.99 12.15 -11.76
N PRO A 118 3.28 12.28 -11.34
CA PRO A 118 4.13 11.11 -11.13
C PRO A 118 3.58 10.11 -10.10
N PRO A 119 3.08 10.52 -8.91
CA PRO A 119 2.48 9.58 -7.97
C PRO A 119 1.20 8.93 -8.49
N SER A 120 0.36 9.67 -9.24
CA SER A 120 -0.84 9.10 -9.85
C SER A 120 -0.52 8.01 -10.89
N VAL A 121 0.53 8.23 -11.69
CA VAL A 121 1.03 7.22 -12.63
C VAL A 121 1.57 6.00 -11.88
N ALA A 122 2.29 6.20 -10.77
CA ALA A 122 2.77 5.11 -9.92
C ALA A 122 1.60 4.28 -9.34
N LEU A 123 0.53 4.93 -8.84
CA LEU A 123 -0.69 4.24 -8.40
C LEU A 123 -1.31 3.42 -9.52
N THR A 124 -1.43 4.00 -10.71
CA THR A 124 -2.01 3.29 -11.85
C THR A 124 -1.19 2.04 -12.18
N ARG A 125 0.15 2.12 -12.12
CA ARG A 125 1.05 0.99 -12.41
C ARG A 125 1.06 -0.08 -11.32
N SER A 126 0.70 0.26 -10.07
CA SER A 126 0.66 -0.73 -8.99
C SER A 126 -0.59 -1.61 -9.00
N ILE A 127 -1.66 -1.20 -9.67
CA ILE A 127 -2.90 -2.00 -9.77
C ILE A 127 -2.66 -3.21 -10.69
N ALA A 128 -2.97 -4.42 -10.22
CA ALA A 128 -2.92 -5.66 -11.00
C ALA A 128 -3.88 -5.63 -12.21
N LYS A 129 -3.66 -6.47 -13.23
CA LYS A 129 -4.42 -6.40 -14.50
C LYS A 129 -5.90 -6.74 -14.30
N GLU A 130 -6.15 -7.75 -13.48
CA GLU A 130 -7.46 -8.24 -13.03
C GLU A 130 -8.27 -7.15 -12.29
N HIS A 131 -7.60 -6.19 -11.64
CA HIS A 131 -8.24 -5.15 -10.84
C HIS A 131 -8.47 -3.83 -11.60
N LYS A 132 -8.17 -3.76 -12.90
CA LYS A 132 -8.28 -2.51 -13.67
C LYS A 132 -9.71 -2.05 -13.91
N GLN A 133 -10.68 -2.96 -13.89
CA GLN A 133 -12.08 -2.70 -14.23
C GLN A 133 -13.00 -2.59 -13.00
N LEU A 134 -12.44 -2.54 -11.77
CA LEU A 134 -13.22 -2.54 -10.54
C LEU A 134 -14.14 -1.32 -10.40
N LEU A 135 -13.78 -0.16 -10.96
CA LEU A 135 -14.69 0.99 -11.03
C LEU A 135 -16.01 0.66 -11.73
N LYS A 136 -15.96 -0.08 -12.84
CA LYS A 136 -17.16 -0.49 -13.58
C LYS A 136 -17.87 -1.64 -12.87
N GLU A 137 -17.13 -2.63 -12.39
CA GLU A 137 -17.68 -3.86 -11.81
C GLU A 137 -18.32 -3.64 -10.45
N GLN A 138 -17.67 -2.84 -9.59
CA GLN A 138 -18.17 -2.59 -8.24
C GLN A 138 -19.00 -1.31 -8.16
N LEU A 139 -18.62 -0.23 -8.83
CA LEU A 139 -19.28 1.09 -8.70
C LEU A 139 -20.21 1.46 -9.87
N ALA A 140 -20.37 0.58 -10.87
CA ALA A 140 -21.10 0.89 -12.10
C ALA A 140 -20.63 2.20 -12.78
N PHE A 141 -19.38 2.61 -12.53
CA PHE A 141 -18.85 3.88 -13.02
C PHE A 141 -18.51 3.78 -14.51
N ALA A 142 -19.30 4.46 -15.34
CA ALA A 142 -19.14 4.47 -16.80
C ALA A 142 -18.07 5.46 -17.31
N GLY A 143 -17.45 6.23 -16.42
CA GLY A 143 -16.55 7.33 -16.76
C GLY A 143 -17.21 8.71 -16.61
N TYR A 144 -16.40 9.75 -16.80
CA TYR A 144 -16.86 11.14 -16.78
C TYR A 144 -17.43 11.56 -18.14
N ARG A 145 -18.35 12.54 -18.14
CA ARG A 145 -18.81 13.17 -19.38
C ARG A 145 -17.68 13.98 -20.01
N ILE A 146 -17.79 14.28 -21.31
CA ILE A 146 -16.74 14.99 -22.08
C ILE A 146 -16.37 16.34 -21.44
N GLY A 147 -17.34 17.10 -20.93
CA GLY A 147 -17.10 18.38 -20.24
C GLY A 147 -16.60 18.25 -18.80
N GLU A 148 -16.51 17.03 -18.28
CA GLU A 148 -16.11 16.73 -16.90
C GLU A 148 -14.74 16.05 -16.82
N LEU A 149 -14.10 15.83 -17.98
CA LEU A 149 -12.83 15.14 -18.05
C LEU A 149 -11.67 16.12 -17.87
N TYR A 150 -11.31 16.37 -16.62
CA TYR A 150 -10.14 17.17 -16.26
C TYR A 150 -9.17 16.39 -15.36
N PRO A 151 -7.87 16.75 -15.34
CA PRO A 151 -6.83 15.96 -14.68
C PRO A 151 -7.13 15.58 -13.22
N ARG A 152 -7.66 16.50 -12.40
CA ARG A 152 -8.03 16.25 -11.00
C ARG A 152 -9.04 15.09 -10.86
N ARG A 153 -10.14 15.12 -11.62
CA ARG A 153 -11.17 14.05 -11.63
C ARG A 153 -10.62 12.71 -12.11
N THR A 154 -9.81 12.73 -13.17
CA THR A 154 -9.18 11.50 -13.67
C THR A 154 -8.26 10.87 -12.62
N ARG A 155 -7.47 11.68 -11.91
CA ARG A 155 -6.57 11.20 -10.84
C ARG A 155 -7.35 10.72 -9.60
N ARG A 156 -8.50 11.32 -9.29
CA ARG A 156 -9.44 10.81 -8.27
C ARG A 156 -9.99 9.43 -8.63
N ALA A 157 -10.38 9.23 -9.89
CA ALA A 157 -10.78 7.90 -10.36
C ALA A 157 -9.64 6.88 -10.27
N THR A 158 -8.40 7.28 -10.57
CA THR A 158 -7.22 6.44 -10.33
C THR A 158 -7.07 6.05 -8.86
N ALA A 159 -7.22 7.00 -7.93
CA ALA A 159 -7.14 6.73 -6.50
C ALA A 159 -8.25 5.77 -6.04
N VAL A 160 -9.48 5.97 -6.50
CA VAL A 160 -10.61 5.08 -6.19
C VAL A 160 -10.38 3.67 -6.74
N ASN A 161 -9.93 3.54 -7.99
CA ASN A 161 -9.62 2.23 -8.56
C ASN A 161 -8.53 1.50 -7.77
N TRP A 162 -7.52 2.25 -7.31
CA TRP A 162 -6.46 1.69 -6.47
C TRP A 162 -6.99 1.22 -5.10
N LEU A 163 -7.88 2.00 -4.46
CA LEU A 163 -8.50 1.62 -3.18
C LEU A 163 -9.37 0.35 -3.33
N LEU A 164 -10.11 0.23 -4.42
CA LEU A 164 -10.87 -0.99 -4.74
C LEU A 164 -9.94 -2.19 -4.94
N ALA A 165 -8.84 -2.00 -5.69
CA ALA A 165 -7.85 -3.05 -5.90
C ALA A 165 -7.22 -3.51 -4.58
N HIS A 166 -6.91 -2.56 -3.68
CA HIS A 166 -6.37 -2.87 -2.37
C HIS A 166 -7.32 -3.74 -1.52
N LEU A 167 -8.63 -3.46 -1.54
CA LEU A 167 -9.63 -4.31 -0.88
C LEU A 167 -9.70 -5.70 -1.54
N ALA A 168 -9.75 -5.75 -2.88
CA ALA A 168 -9.86 -6.99 -3.64
C ALA A 168 -8.66 -7.93 -3.41
N GLU A 169 -7.43 -7.39 -3.37
CA GLU A 169 -6.20 -8.15 -3.08
C GLU A 169 -6.20 -8.78 -1.69
N ARG A 170 -6.97 -8.20 -0.75
CA ARG A 170 -7.12 -8.68 0.62
C ARG A 170 -8.37 -9.54 0.81
N GLY A 171 -9.18 -9.72 -0.23
CA GLY A 171 -10.48 -10.39 -0.15
C GLY A 171 -11.49 -9.65 0.74
N GLU A 172 -11.30 -8.34 0.95
CA GLU A 172 -12.19 -7.53 1.76
C GLU A 172 -13.38 -7.02 0.92
N PRO A 173 -14.63 -7.20 1.39
CA PRO A 173 -15.79 -6.66 0.70
C PRO A 173 -15.82 -5.13 0.82
N LEU A 174 -16.42 -4.46 -0.17
CA LEU A 174 -16.75 -3.04 -0.09
C LEU A 174 -18.14 -2.89 0.55
N PRO A 175 -18.26 -2.33 1.77
CA PRO A 175 -19.55 -2.02 2.37
C PRO A 175 -20.29 -0.94 1.55
N GLU A 176 -21.62 -1.03 1.49
CA GLU A 176 -22.44 -0.04 0.78
C GLU A 176 -22.38 1.34 1.47
N ALA A 177 -22.53 1.37 2.80
CA ALA A 177 -22.52 2.58 3.61
C ALA A 177 -21.39 2.59 4.64
N GLY A 178 -20.98 3.78 5.08
CA GLY A 178 -19.92 3.96 6.08
C GLY A 178 -19.78 5.41 6.53
N PRO A 179 -18.87 5.73 7.46
CA PRO A 179 -18.67 7.10 7.90
C PRO A 179 -18.18 7.97 6.73
N LEU A 180 -18.82 9.11 6.54
CA LEU A 180 -18.44 10.10 5.53
C LEU A 180 -17.79 11.32 6.19
N PRO A 181 -16.74 11.90 5.58
CA PRO A 181 -16.30 13.23 5.98
C PRO A 181 -17.37 14.27 5.64
N PRO A 182 -17.28 15.50 6.17
CA PRO A 182 -18.07 16.61 5.68
C PRO A 182 -17.93 16.76 4.16
N LEU A 183 -19.03 16.60 3.44
CA LEU A 183 -19.02 16.66 1.98
C LEU A 183 -18.94 18.12 1.52
N LEU A 184 -17.97 18.41 0.67
CA LEU A 184 -17.75 19.73 0.09
C LEU A 184 -18.60 19.90 -1.17
N GLU A 185 -18.95 21.14 -1.51
CA GLU A 185 -19.45 21.45 -2.85
C GLU A 185 -18.36 21.24 -3.88
N MET A 186 -18.72 20.91 -5.11
CA MET A 186 -17.74 20.77 -6.17
C MET A 186 -16.95 22.07 -6.37
N PRO A 187 -15.63 21.99 -6.59
CA PRO A 187 -14.81 23.18 -6.72
C PRO A 187 -15.19 23.95 -8.01
N ALA A 188 -15.34 25.26 -7.89
CA ALA A 188 -15.65 26.12 -9.04
C ALA A 188 -14.51 26.14 -10.06
N ASP A 189 -13.26 26.11 -9.58
CA ASP A 189 -12.07 25.96 -10.40
C ASP A 189 -11.49 24.54 -10.23
N PRO A 190 -11.59 23.67 -11.26
CA PRO A 190 -11.06 22.30 -11.20
C PRO A 190 -9.53 22.25 -11.14
N VAL A 191 -8.81 23.32 -11.48
CA VAL A 191 -7.36 23.39 -11.36
C VAL A 191 -6.96 23.65 -9.92
N ALA A 192 -7.59 24.61 -9.25
CA ALA A 192 -7.34 24.95 -7.86
C ALA A 192 -7.83 23.86 -6.88
N GLY A 193 -9.00 23.27 -7.11
CA GLY A 193 -9.60 22.28 -6.22
C GLY A 193 -10.32 22.91 -5.02
N HIS A 194 -10.43 22.14 -3.93
CA HIS A 194 -11.05 22.59 -2.69
C HIS A 194 -10.11 23.52 -1.90
N PRO A 195 -10.62 24.29 -0.92
CA PRO A 195 -9.77 25.08 -0.04
C PRO A 195 -8.67 24.23 0.62
N GLY A 196 -7.41 24.65 0.41
CA GLY A 196 -6.22 23.95 0.93
C GLY A 196 -5.67 22.87 -0.01
N ASP A 197 -6.36 22.53 -1.09
CA ASP A 197 -5.81 21.65 -2.12
C ASP A 197 -4.68 22.35 -2.89
N LEU A 198 -3.73 21.54 -3.36
CA LEU A 198 -2.69 22.03 -4.23
C LEU A 198 -3.24 22.17 -5.66
N PRO A 199 -2.84 23.21 -6.41
CA PRO A 199 -3.18 23.32 -7.82
C PRO A 199 -2.63 22.12 -8.61
N VAL A 200 -3.43 21.60 -9.53
CA VAL A 200 -3.03 20.48 -10.38
C VAL A 200 -1.96 20.92 -11.37
N ARG A 201 -0.88 20.13 -11.45
CA ARG A 201 0.27 20.30 -12.35
C ARG A 201 0.43 19.11 -13.31
#